data_AF-A0A7X6UNI2-F1
#
_entry.id   AF-A0A7X6UNI2-F1
#
_cell.length_a   1.000
_cell.length_b   1.000
_cell.length_c   1.000
_cell.angle_alpha   90.00
_cell.angle_beta   90.00
_cell.angle_gamma   90.00
#
_symmetry.space_group_name_H-M   'P 1'
#
loop_
_entity.id
_entity.type
_entity.pdbx_description
1 polymer ?
#
loop_
_entity_poly.entity_id
_entity_poly.type
_entity_poly.pdbx_seq_one_letter_code
_entity_poly.pdbx_strand_id
1 'polypeptide(L)'
;MLSKDSLIKQVLTSNSLLLFFFALLVLLRAPSIVWPGRLWAEEGSVYFVKFYNSTIIASFFSIELGYYSLFNKLVLISAAKFIPLQYAPIFITFFSLLVMISPVWLWLYCMRDTNNKAYRALIVIALVLFTLPNHEVWLNSVNSQFYLSLSSAIILISSAHNLRMHYVRLIILFIAGMTGVVSCMLLPFFLFELLLNKGKEKLQETMILALASLVQFLCVIVSYERNSDLYIGYLPWVLHIKLWLLPSFGVLSTDIISIMIKLCQLYKYPLLTMLLLVPHVLIGIGLFCYGDRRACYLFLASLIIASVSFFKAVESQNSYLILSHISSLGGARYYYAPNVMKALALFLPQRNLARVLPQYAQHFRALCNVIVMLFILTGACDFLFTHKSRMNCFEGPSWQTEVKNWQEGKSDRINIWPVPWSITLTPTNRNQNTLE
;
A
#
# COMPACT_ATOMS: atom_id res chain seq x y z
N MET A 1 -4.82 1.19 -44.85
CA MET A 1 -5.63 1.76 -43.76
C MET A 1 -5.95 0.66 -42.77
N LEU A 2 -5.40 0.73 -41.55
CA LEU A 2 -5.82 -0.15 -40.46
C LEU A 2 -7.31 0.10 -40.18
N SER A 3 -8.12 -0.96 -40.06
CA SER A 3 -9.54 -0.80 -39.69
C SER A 3 -9.64 -0.08 -38.34
N LYS A 4 -10.69 0.70 -38.13
CA LYS A 4 -10.93 1.43 -36.86
C LYS A 4 -10.76 0.50 -35.63
N ASP A 5 -11.18 -0.76 -35.75
CA ASP A 5 -11.03 -1.78 -34.70
C ASP A 5 -9.58 -2.22 -34.44
N SER A 6 -8.75 -2.30 -35.49
CA SER A 6 -7.33 -2.61 -35.34
C SER A 6 -6.54 -1.46 -34.71
N LEU A 7 -6.93 -0.21 -35.01
CA LEU A 7 -6.35 0.98 -34.39
C LEU A 7 -6.74 1.06 -32.90
N ILE A 8 -8.02 0.84 -32.57
CA ILE A 8 -8.50 0.80 -31.18
C ILE A 8 -7.81 -0.31 -30.39
N LYS A 9 -7.62 -1.51 -30.97
CA LYS A 9 -6.85 -2.59 -30.33
C LYS A 9 -5.39 -2.22 -30.11
N GLN A 10 -4.73 -1.55 -31.07
CA GLN A 10 -3.33 -1.12 -30.93
C GLN A 10 -3.16 -0.02 -29.88
N VAL A 11 -4.10 0.91 -29.81
CA VAL A 11 -4.14 1.99 -28.80
C VAL A 11 -4.40 1.42 -27.40
N LEU A 12 -5.39 0.53 -27.24
CA LEU A 12 -5.70 -0.14 -25.97
C LEU A 12 -4.61 -1.13 -25.50
N THR A 13 -3.72 -1.55 -26.39
CA THR A 13 -2.58 -2.43 -26.05
C THR A 13 -1.29 -1.67 -25.74
N SER A 14 -1.26 -0.35 -25.92
CA SER A 14 -0.07 0.43 -25.53
C SER A 14 0.02 0.53 -24.02
N ASN A 15 1.01 -0.17 -23.44
CA ASN A 15 1.34 -0.09 -22.02
C ASN A 15 1.53 1.36 -21.54
N SER A 16 2.08 2.24 -22.38
CA SER A 16 2.29 3.65 -22.05
C SER A 16 0.97 4.40 -21.90
N LEU A 17 -0.02 4.12 -22.76
CA LEU A 17 -1.36 4.74 -22.66
C LEU A 17 -2.12 4.24 -21.43
N LEU A 18 -2.03 2.94 -21.13
CA LEU A 18 -2.64 2.37 -19.92
C LEU A 18 -2.04 2.98 -18.64
N LEU A 19 -0.72 3.17 -18.61
CA LEU A 19 -0.04 3.81 -17.49
C LEU A 19 -0.41 5.28 -17.36
N PHE A 20 -0.48 6.01 -18.47
CA PHE A 20 -0.94 7.40 -18.49
C PHE A 20 -2.39 7.51 -17.99
N PHE A 21 -3.28 6.62 -18.45
CA PHE A 21 -4.65 6.56 -17.99
C PHE A 21 -4.75 6.30 -16.48
N PHE A 22 -3.96 5.36 -15.96
CA PHE A 22 -3.87 5.12 -14.51
C PHE A 22 -3.42 6.38 -13.76
N ALA A 23 -2.34 7.03 -14.20
CA ALA A 23 -1.84 8.25 -13.57
C ALA A 23 -2.89 9.38 -13.62
N LEU A 24 -3.59 9.54 -14.74
CA LEU A 24 -4.65 10.52 -14.90
C LEU A 24 -5.80 10.26 -13.90
N LEU A 25 -6.26 9.01 -13.77
CA LEU A 25 -7.29 8.66 -12.78
C LEU A 25 -6.82 8.92 -11.34
N VAL A 26 -5.54 8.70 -11.04
CA VAL A 26 -4.97 9.01 -9.72
C VAL A 26 -5.06 10.50 -9.42
N LEU A 27 -4.68 11.33 -10.39
CA LEU A 27 -4.70 12.79 -10.26
C LEU A 27 -6.12 13.35 -10.19
N LEU A 28 -7.03 12.84 -11.02
CA LEU A 28 -8.43 13.27 -11.06
C LEU A 28 -9.21 12.86 -9.82
N ARG A 29 -8.80 11.80 -9.11
CA ARG A 29 -9.48 11.40 -7.86
C ARG A 29 -9.44 12.50 -6.82
N ALA A 30 -8.31 13.19 -6.66
CA ALA A 30 -8.11 14.12 -5.57
C ALA A 30 -7.32 15.37 -5.98
N PRO A 31 -7.92 16.27 -6.79
CA PRO A 31 -7.24 17.47 -7.26
C PRO A 31 -6.70 18.35 -6.13
N SER A 32 -7.43 18.44 -5.00
CA SER A 32 -7.02 19.16 -3.78
C SER A 32 -5.72 18.63 -3.15
N ILE A 33 -5.42 17.34 -3.33
CA ILE A 33 -4.17 16.72 -2.88
C ILE A 33 -3.07 16.96 -3.90
N VAL A 34 -3.38 16.98 -5.20
CA VAL A 34 -2.39 17.21 -6.28
C VAL A 34 -1.87 18.65 -6.24
N TRP A 35 -2.78 19.60 -6.05
CA TRP A 35 -2.47 21.02 -5.98
C TRP A 35 -3.34 21.71 -4.93
N PRO A 36 -2.76 22.35 -3.90
CA PRO A 36 -1.34 22.70 -3.74
C PRO A 36 -0.49 21.66 -2.99
N GLY A 37 -0.87 20.38 -2.97
CA GLY A 37 -0.17 19.37 -2.16
C GLY A 37 -0.66 19.33 -0.70
N ARG A 38 -0.29 18.28 0.04
CA ARG A 38 -0.55 18.17 1.48
C ARG A 38 0.62 17.53 2.24
N LEU A 39 0.76 17.88 3.51
CA LEU A 39 1.53 17.10 4.49
C LEU A 39 0.57 16.23 5.30
N TRP A 40 0.82 14.92 5.31
CA TRP A 40 -0.07 13.94 5.95
C TRP A 40 0.45 13.42 7.30
N ALA A 41 -0.21 13.78 8.40
CA ALA A 41 -0.08 13.21 9.73
C ALA A 41 1.40 13.11 10.17
N GLU A 42 1.92 11.90 10.33
CA GLU A 42 3.31 11.64 10.71
C GLU A 42 4.31 12.19 9.68
N GLU A 43 3.94 12.27 8.40
CA GLU A 43 4.76 12.85 7.33
C GLU A 43 5.18 14.29 7.67
N GLY A 44 4.23 15.09 8.14
CA GLY A 44 4.50 16.47 8.56
C GLY A 44 5.07 16.52 9.97
N SER A 45 4.35 15.95 10.92
CA SER A 45 4.61 16.14 12.36
C SER A 45 5.83 15.41 12.90
N VAL A 46 6.20 14.27 12.33
CA VAL A 46 7.34 13.46 12.77
C VAL A 46 8.52 13.66 11.85
N TYR A 47 8.33 13.45 10.55
CA TYR A 47 9.43 13.47 9.59
C TYR A 47 9.81 14.89 9.18
N PHE A 48 8.87 15.64 8.58
CA PHE A 48 9.18 16.95 8.00
C PHE A 48 9.71 17.93 9.05
N VAL A 49 9.06 18.06 10.21
CA VAL A 49 9.51 18.94 11.31
C VAL A 49 10.93 18.57 11.76
N LYS A 50 11.18 17.29 12.03
CA LYS A 50 12.49 16.81 12.49
C LYS A 50 13.58 17.14 11.47
N PHE A 51 13.33 16.87 10.20
CA PHE A 51 14.31 17.06 9.13
C PHE A 51 14.50 18.54 8.80
N TYR A 52 13.46 19.35 8.93
CA TYR A 52 13.56 20.81 8.82
C TYR A 52 14.56 21.36 9.85
N ASN A 53 14.47 20.90 11.10
CA ASN A 53 15.28 21.39 12.21
C ASN A 53 16.65 20.69 12.39
N SER A 54 16.90 19.57 11.72
CA SER A 54 18.12 18.74 11.91
C SER A 54 19.12 18.83 10.76
N THR A 55 20.34 18.36 10.92
CA THR A 55 21.29 18.22 9.79
C THR A 55 20.87 17.09 8.85
N ILE A 56 21.35 17.12 7.59
CA ILE A 56 21.06 16.07 6.59
C ILE A 56 21.52 14.71 7.09
N ILE A 57 22.74 14.63 7.65
CA ILE A 57 23.33 13.38 8.13
C ILE A 57 22.51 12.81 9.30
N ALA A 58 22.19 13.64 10.29
CA ALA A 58 21.37 13.20 11.43
C ALA A 58 19.98 12.71 10.98
N SER A 59 19.37 13.40 10.02
CA SER A 59 18.06 13.04 9.45
C SER A 59 18.10 11.74 8.65
N PHE A 60 19.21 11.46 7.95
CA PHE A 60 19.35 10.28 7.11
C PHE A 60 19.54 9.00 7.92
N PHE A 61 20.27 9.06 9.03
CA PHE A 61 20.56 7.90 9.89
C PHE A 61 19.60 7.74 11.08
N SER A 62 18.68 8.67 11.29
CA SER A 62 17.68 8.54 12.36
C SER A 62 16.69 7.41 12.09
N ILE A 63 16.04 6.91 13.15
CA ILE A 63 14.94 5.95 13.07
C ILE A 63 13.67 6.70 13.46
N GLU A 64 12.58 6.47 12.72
CA GLU A 64 11.27 7.05 13.00
C GLU A 64 10.22 5.96 13.05
N LEU A 65 9.32 6.02 14.04
CA LEU A 65 8.18 5.12 14.18
C LEU A 65 8.58 3.63 14.29
N GLY A 66 9.78 3.38 14.81
CA GLY A 66 10.32 2.06 15.10
C GLY A 66 11.00 1.29 13.95
N TYR A 67 11.21 1.90 12.77
CA TYR A 67 11.90 1.24 11.65
C TYR A 67 12.55 2.24 10.69
N TYR A 68 13.34 1.75 9.74
CA TYR A 68 13.99 2.62 8.76
C TYR A 68 13.07 2.92 7.58
N SER A 69 12.94 4.19 7.20
CA SER A 69 12.07 4.64 6.11
C SER A 69 12.84 5.41 5.03
N LEU A 70 13.64 4.71 4.21
CA LEU A 70 14.52 5.32 3.20
C LEU A 70 13.79 6.26 2.25
N PHE A 71 12.69 5.83 1.62
CA PHE A 71 11.96 6.67 0.66
C PHE A 71 11.45 7.95 1.33
N ASN A 72 10.83 7.84 2.50
CA ASN A 72 10.33 9.00 3.25
C ASN A 72 11.47 9.96 3.56
N LYS A 73 12.63 9.46 3.99
CA LYS A 73 13.83 10.26 4.26
C LYS A 73 14.31 11.01 3.02
N LEU A 74 14.49 10.31 1.90
CA LEU A 74 14.97 10.93 0.67
C LEU A 74 14.06 12.08 0.22
N VAL A 75 12.74 11.85 0.23
CA VAL A 75 11.75 12.83 -0.21
C VAL A 75 11.63 13.98 0.80
N LEU A 76 11.52 13.68 2.09
CA LEU A 76 11.24 14.69 3.13
C LEU A 76 12.49 15.51 3.50
N ILE A 77 13.70 14.92 3.49
CA ILE A 77 14.94 15.71 3.62
C ILE A 77 15.05 16.66 2.43
N SER A 78 14.76 16.17 1.21
CA SER A 78 14.82 17.03 0.03
C SER A 78 13.80 18.17 0.11
N ALA A 79 12.55 17.85 0.46
CA ALA A 79 11.49 18.83 0.65
C ALA A 79 11.82 19.85 1.75
N ALA A 80 12.40 19.41 2.86
CA ALA A 80 12.71 20.28 4.00
C ALA A 80 13.96 21.15 3.79
N LYS A 81 14.93 20.71 2.99
CA LYS A 81 16.24 21.39 2.84
C LYS A 81 16.41 22.17 1.54
N PHE A 82 15.83 21.69 0.44
CA PHE A 82 16.12 22.22 -0.89
C PHE A 82 14.90 22.85 -1.58
N ILE A 83 13.69 22.57 -1.10
CA ILE A 83 12.45 23.10 -1.69
C ILE A 83 11.92 24.24 -0.83
N PRO A 84 11.47 25.37 -1.41
CA PRO A 84 10.80 26.42 -0.66
C PRO A 84 9.59 25.85 0.10
N LEU A 85 9.39 26.30 1.34
CA LEU A 85 8.38 25.74 2.24
C LEU A 85 6.98 25.66 1.61
N GLN A 86 6.61 26.65 0.81
CA GLN A 86 5.31 26.73 0.11
C GLN A 86 5.09 25.60 -0.91
N TYR A 87 6.16 25.04 -1.49
CA TYR A 87 6.09 23.99 -2.51
C TYR A 87 6.48 22.59 -1.99
N ALA A 88 6.91 22.48 -0.73
CA ALA A 88 7.32 21.21 -0.14
C ALA A 88 6.25 20.10 -0.28
N PRO A 89 4.94 20.34 -0.04
CA PRO A 89 3.93 19.31 -0.19
C PRO A 89 3.77 18.80 -1.62
N ILE A 90 3.80 19.68 -2.62
CA ILE A 90 3.66 19.30 -4.04
C ILE A 90 4.81 18.39 -4.45
N PHE A 91 6.02 18.72 -4.02
CA PHE A 91 7.20 17.89 -4.23
C PHE A 91 6.99 16.49 -3.65
N ILE A 92 6.51 16.39 -2.40
CA ILE A 92 6.25 15.10 -1.73
C ILE A 92 5.15 14.31 -2.45
N THR A 93 4.06 14.97 -2.84
CA THR A 93 2.95 14.38 -3.59
C THR A 93 3.40 13.82 -4.95
N PHE A 94 4.27 14.54 -5.67
CA PHE A 94 4.82 14.09 -6.94
C PHE A 94 5.64 12.79 -6.80
N PHE A 95 6.54 12.70 -5.82
CA PHE A 95 7.30 11.47 -5.59
C PHE A 95 6.40 10.32 -5.10
N SER A 96 5.39 10.62 -4.30
CA SER A 96 4.38 9.63 -3.87
C SER A 96 3.59 9.07 -5.05
N LEU A 97 3.29 9.89 -6.06
CA LEU A 97 2.67 9.45 -7.31
C LEU A 97 3.58 8.47 -8.07
N LEU A 98 4.89 8.75 -8.17
CA LEU A 98 5.83 7.85 -8.84
C LEU A 98 5.84 6.46 -8.18
N VAL A 99 5.81 6.41 -6.85
CA VAL A 99 5.72 5.14 -6.12
C VAL A 99 4.37 4.46 -6.34
N MET A 100 3.26 5.20 -6.34
CA MET A 100 1.92 4.66 -6.60
C MET A 100 1.80 4.05 -8.01
N ILE A 101 2.51 4.62 -9.00
CA ILE A 101 2.55 4.11 -10.39
C ILE A 101 3.38 2.83 -10.52
N SER A 102 4.39 2.65 -9.66
CA SER A 102 5.35 1.54 -9.76
C SER A 102 4.75 0.12 -9.82
N PRO A 103 3.72 -0.29 -9.05
CA PRO A 103 3.15 -1.63 -9.17
C PRO A 103 2.49 -1.87 -10.53
N VAL A 104 1.76 -0.88 -11.07
CA VAL A 104 1.12 -0.98 -12.39
C VAL A 104 2.18 -1.02 -13.48
N TRP A 105 3.20 -0.17 -13.38
CA TRP A 105 4.34 -0.19 -14.30
C TRP A 105 5.03 -1.56 -14.33
N LEU A 106 5.32 -2.13 -13.15
CA LEU A 106 5.93 -3.46 -13.04
C LEU A 106 5.04 -4.53 -13.68
N TRP A 107 3.72 -4.47 -13.46
CA TRP A 107 2.81 -5.40 -14.11
C TRP A 107 2.86 -5.30 -15.63
N LEU A 108 2.76 -4.08 -16.17
CA LEU A 108 2.70 -3.86 -17.62
C LEU A 108 4.00 -4.26 -18.34
N TYR A 109 5.17 -3.99 -17.74
CA TYR A 109 6.46 -4.17 -18.41
C TYR A 109 7.28 -5.38 -17.95
N CYS A 110 6.96 -6.02 -16.82
CA CYS A 110 7.70 -7.18 -16.29
C CYS A 110 6.89 -8.49 -16.26
N MET A 111 5.56 -8.46 -16.40
CA MET A 111 4.81 -9.72 -16.48
C MET A 111 4.93 -10.34 -17.87
N ARG A 112 5.64 -11.47 -17.95
CA ARG A 112 5.98 -12.20 -19.19
C ARG A 112 4.89 -13.09 -19.76
N ASP A 113 3.69 -13.15 -19.19
CA ASP A 113 2.63 -13.95 -19.80
C ASP A 113 2.32 -13.40 -21.21
N THR A 114 2.73 -14.12 -22.25
CA THR A 114 2.62 -13.75 -23.69
C THR A 114 1.18 -13.55 -24.16
N ASN A 115 0.22 -13.80 -23.27
CA ASN A 115 -1.21 -13.62 -23.45
C ASN A 115 -1.76 -12.49 -22.55
N ASN A 116 -0.93 -11.51 -22.17
CA ASN A 116 -1.34 -10.33 -21.40
C ASN A 116 -2.22 -9.42 -22.27
N LYS A 117 -3.47 -9.84 -22.44
CA LYS A 117 -4.50 -9.11 -23.16
C LYS A 117 -4.79 -7.81 -22.41
N ALA A 118 -5.10 -6.73 -23.14
CA ALA A 118 -5.39 -5.41 -22.58
C ALA A 118 -6.39 -5.45 -21.41
N TYR A 119 -7.41 -6.33 -21.47
CA TYR A 119 -8.38 -6.47 -20.37
C TYR A 119 -7.73 -6.91 -19.05
N ARG A 120 -6.66 -7.72 -19.06
CA ARG A 120 -5.97 -8.15 -17.84
C ARG A 120 -5.24 -6.98 -17.20
N ALA A 121 -4.60 -6.14 -18.01
CA ALA A 121 -3.99 -4.91 -17.55
C ALA A 121 -5.03 -3.94 -16.97
N LEU A 122 -6.19 -3.80 -17.62
CA LEU A 122 -7.30 -2.99 -17.09
C LEU A 122 -7.83 -3.51 -15.75
N ILE A 123 -7.94 -4.84 -15.58
CA ILE A 123 -8.33 -5.43 -14.30
C ILE A 123 -7.29 -5.13 -13.22
N VAL A 124 -5.99 -5.24 -13.52
CA VAL A 124 -4.94 -4.90 -12.55
C VAL A 124 -4.95 -3.42 -12.19
N ILE A 125 -5.13 -2.54 -13.17
CA ILE A 125 -5.35 -1.10 -12.94
C ILE A 125 -6.54 -0.89 -12.00
N ALA A 126 -7.67 -1.53 -12.28
CA ALA A 126 -8.87 -1.45 -11.44
C ALA A 126 -8.61 -1.98 -10.02
N LEU A 127 -7.88 -3.09 -9.87
CA LEU A 127 -7.52 -3.63 -8.57
C LEU A 127 -6.63 -2.69 -7.76
N VAL A 128 -5.61 -2.08 -8.37
CA VAL A 128 -4.73 -1.12 -7.69
C VAL A 128 -5.50 0.14 -7.30
N LEU A 129 -6.39 0.65 -8.17
CA LEU A 129 -7.17 1.86 -7.90
C LEU A 129 -8.28 1.65 -6.87
N PHE A 130 -9.05 0.57 -7.02
CA PHE A 130 -10.35 0.46 -6.37
C PHE A 130 -10.36 -0.46 -5.15
N THR A 131 -9.40 -1.38 -5.01
CA THR A 131 -9.42 -2.30 -3.85
C THR A 131 -9.35 -1.54 -2.53
N LEU A 132 -10.35 -1.75 -1.67
CA LEU A 132 -10.43 -1.10 -0.37
C LEU A 132 -9.48 -1.74 0.65
N PRO A 133 -8.98 -0.98 1.63
CA PRO A 133 -9.12 0.48 1.78
C PRO A 133 -8.08 1.25 0.97
N ASN A 134 -8.47 2.29 0.24
CA ASN A 134 -7.58 3.05 -0.65
C ASN A 134 -7.49 4.56 -0.35
N HIS A 135 -8.16 5.06 0.70
CA HIS A 135 -8.24 6.50 0.98
C HIS A 135 -6.97 7.06 1.63
N GLU A 136 -6.55 6.45 2.75
CA GLU A 136 -5.47 6.95 3.59
C GLU A 136 -4.11 6.83 2.90
N VAL A 137 -3.94 5.78 2.09
CA VAL A 137 -2.71 5.52 1.35
C VAL A 137 -2.52 6.45 0.15
N TRP A 138 -3.48 7.34 -0.13
CA TRP A 138 -3.46 8.13 -1.35
C TRP A 138 -2.44 9.27 -1.29
N LEU A 139 -1.49 9.26 -2.23
CA LEU A 139 -0.56 10.36 -2.55
C LEU A 139 0.16 10.98 -1.35
N ASN A 140 0.68 10.15 -0.45
CA ASN A 140 1.59 10.57 0.62
C ASN A 140 2.75 9.58 0.79
N SER A 141 3.88 10.10 1.27
CA SER A 141 5.13 9.36 1.34
C SER A 141 5.10 8.31 2.47
N VAL A 142 4.52 8.62 3.63
CA VAL A 142 4.48 7.69 4.77
C VAL A 142 3.73 6.38 4.47
N ASN A 143 2.70 6.45 3.61
CA ASN A 143 1.97 5.26 3.17
C ASN A 143 2.48 4.67 1.84
N SER A 144 3.49 5.28 1.20
CA SER A 144 4.07 4.78 -0.04
C SER A 144 4.71 3.39 0.12
N GLN A 145 5.07 3.01 1.36
CA GLN A 145 5.53 1.66 1.69
C GLN A 145 4.55 0.54 1.29
N PHE A 146 3.24 0.80 1.26
CA PHE A 146 2.26 -0.22 0.88
C PHE A 146 2.28 -0.49 -0.64
N TYR A 147 2.46 0.54 -1.46
CA TYR A 147 2.66 0.40 -2.90
C TYR A 147 4.02 -0.23 -3.23
N LEU A 148 5.06 0.07 -2.44
CA LEU A 148 6.38 -0.57 -2.55
C LEU A 148 6.33 -2.06 -2.16
N SER A 149 5.55 -2.43 -1.14
CA SER A 149 5.30 -3.82 -0.79
C SER A 149 4.55 -4.55 -1.91
N LEU A 150 3.51 -3.93 -2.48
CA LEU A 150 2.82 -4.47 -3.65
C LEU A 150 3.77 -4.64 -4.84
N SER A 151 4.63 -3.66 -5.09
CA SER A 151 5.67 -3.72 -6.14
C SER A 151 6.62 -4.88 -5.90
N SER A 152 7.05 -5.11 -4.66
CA SER A 152 7.90 -6.24 -4.27
C SER A 152 7.19 -7.59 -4.52
N ALA A 153 5.89 -7.67 -4.25
CA ALA A 153 5.09 -8.86 -4.55
C ALA A 153 4.92 -9.09 -6.05
N ILE A 154 4.81 -8.04 -6.87
CA ILE A 154 4.79 -8.17 -8.33
C ILE A 154 6.18 -8.59 -8.84
N ILE A 155 7.27 -8.04 -8.30
CA ILE A 155 8.65 -8.49 -8.60
C ILE A 155 8.81 -9.97 -8.29
N LEU A 156 8.29 -10.45 -7.15
CA LEU A 156 8.34 -11.85 -6.75
C LEU A 156 7.78 -12.79 -7.83
N ILE A 157 6.65 -12.43 -8.45
CA ILE A 157 5.92 -13.28 -9.41
C ILE A 157 6.19 -12.95 -10.90
N SER A 158 7.08 -12.00 -11.17
CA SER A 158 7.45 -11.54 -12.52
C SER A 158 8.91 -11.84 -12.84
N SER A 159 9.35 -11.48 -14.05
CA SER A 159 10.75 -11.63 -14.48
C SER A 159 11.15 -10.45 -15.37
N ALA A 160 12.44 -10.10 -15.38
CA ALA A 160 12.90 -9.01 -16.23
C ALA A 160 12.91 -9.43 -17.71
N HIS A 161 12.53 -8.55 -18.63
CA HIS A 161 12.65 -8.85 -20.05
C HIS A 161 14.04 -8.50 -20.61
N ASN A 162 14.75 -7.56 -19.97
CA ASN A 162 16.11 -7.18 -20.31
C ASN A 162 16.85 -6.69 -19.05
N LEU A 163 18.15 -6.44 -19.21
CA LEU A 163 19.04 -6.01 -18.13
C LEU A 163 18.62 -4.67 -17.49
N ARG A 164 18.13 -3.71 -18.29
CA ARG A 164 17.67 -2.41 -17.77
C ARG A 164 16.51 -2.59 -16.81
N MET A 165 15.51 -3.38 -17.18
CA MET A 165 14.37 -3.69 -16.32
C MET A 165 14.76 -4.47 -15.08
N HIS A 166 15.74 -5.35 -15.21
CA HIS A 166 16.30 -6.06 -14.07
C HIS A 166 16.85 -5.08 -13.03
N TYR A 167 17.69 -4.14 -13.44
CA TYR A 167 18.21 -3.12 -12.53
C TYR A 167 17.12 -2.22 -11.94
N VAL A 168 16.11 -1.83 -12.72
CA VAL A 168 14.98 -1.05 -12.19
C VAL A 168 14.23 -1.85 -11.11
N ARG A 169 14.00 -3.16 -11.33
CA ARG A 169 13.38 -4.04 -10.32
C ARG A 169 14.24 -4.12 -9.06
N LEU A 170 15.56 -4.26 -9.18
CA LEU A 170 16.47 -4.29 -8.04
C LEU A 170 16.45 -2.97 -7.25
N ILE A 171 16.42 -1.81 -7.93
CA ILE A 171 16.31 -0.50 -7.29
C ILE A 171 14.98 -0.37 -6.53
N ILE A 172 13.86 -0.72 -7.18
CA ILE A 172 12.54 -0.67 -6.53
C ILE A 172 12.51 -1.60 -5.32
N LEU A 173 13.05 -2.82 -5.44
CA LEU A 173 13.07 -3.79 -4.34
C LEU A 173 13.95 -3.32 -3.17
N PHE A 174 15.10 -2.71 -3.47
CA PHE A 174 15.96 -2.10 -2.45
C PHE A 174 15.24 -0.96 -1.72
N ILE A 175 14.65 -0.02 -2.45
CA ILE A 175 13.88 1.08 -1.86
C ILE A 175 12.71 0.52 -1.05
N ALA A 176 12.01 -0.48 -1.56
CA ALA A 176 10.88 -1.11 -0.89
C ALA A 176 11.25 -1.77 0.44
N GLY A 177 12.34 -2.56 0.47
CA GLY A 177 12.84 -3.20 1.69
C GLY A 177 13.37 -2.18 2.70
N MET A 178 14.05 -1.13 2.23
CA MET A 178 14.61 -0.08 3.09
C MET A 178 13.58 0.97 3.54
N THR A 179 12.36 0.95 3.01
CA THR A 179 11.30 1.91 3.37
C THR A 179 10.31 1.34 4.39
N GLY A 180 10.03 0.05 4.36
CA GLY A 180 9.03 -0.53 5.24
C GLY A 180 9.26 -2.00 5.52
N VAL A 181 8.98 -2.39 6.76
CA VAL A 181 9.06 -3.77 7.25
C VAL A 181 8.13 -4.70 6.44
N VAL A 182 7.06 -4.15 5.87
CA VAL A 182 6.06 -4.91 5.12
C VAL A 182 6.65 -5.61 3.89
N SER A 183 7.52 -4.95 3.13
CA SER A 183 8.17 -5.57 1.96
C SER A 183 9.09 -6.72 2.37
N CYS A 184 9.74 -6.59 3.54
CA CYS A 184 10.64 -7.58 4.10
C CYS A 184 9.93 -8.89 4.46
N MET A 185 8.63 -8.85 4.76
CA MET A 185 7.80 -10.04 5.01
C MET A 185 7.67 -10.95 3.79
N LEU A 186 8.05 -10.48 2.60
CA LEU A 186 8.06 -11.28 1.37
C LEU A 186 9.34 -12.14 1.22
N LEU A 187 10.38 -11.91 2.03
CA LEU A 187 11.66 -12.61 1.92
C LEU A 187 11.54 -14.15 1.89
N PRO A 188 10.71 -14.81 2.73
CA PRO A 188 10.56 -16.26 2.67
C PRO A 188 10.10 -16.77 1.30
N PHE A 189 9.25 -16.01 0.60
CA PHE A 189 8.78 -16.38 -0.73
C PHE A 189 9.85 -16.15 -1.81
N PHE A 190 10.68 -15.11 -1.68
CA PHE A 190 11.84 -14.91 -2.56
C PHE A 190 12.87 -16.03 -2.40
N LEU A 191 13.16 -16.43 -1.15
CA LEU A 191 14.02 -17.58 -0.85
C LEU A 191 13.45 -18.87 -1.45
N PHE A 192 12.16 -19.14 -1.24
CA PHE A 192 11.52 -20.32 -1.77
C PHE A 192 11.50 -20.33 -3.31
N GLU A 193 11.23 -19.20 -3.96
CA GLU A 193 11.26 -19.09 -5.42
C GLU A 193 12.69 -19.24 -5.98
N LEU A 194 13.72 -18.79 -5.25
CA LEU A 194 15.13 -19.02 -5.59
C LEU A 194 15.51 -20.50 -5.49
N LEU A 195 15.04 -21.20 -4.46
CA LEU A 195 15.29 -22.64 -4.27
C LEU A 195 14.68 -23.46 -5.41
N LEU A 196 13.48 -23.07 -5.86
CA LEU A 196 12.78 -23.76 -6.94
C LEU A 196 13.29 -23.38 -8.33
N ASN A 197 13.61 -22.11 -8.56
CA ASN A 197 14.04 -21.59 -9.85
C ASN A 197 15.40 -20.93 -9.66
N LYS A 198 16.43 -21.78 -9.66
CA LYS A 198 17.82 -21.36 -9.51
C LYS A 198 18.18 -20.42 -10.67
N GLY A 199 18.34 -19.14 -10.37
CA GLY A 199 18.64 -18.11 -11.37
C GLY A 199 19.37 -16.92 -10.76
N LYS A 200 20.29 -16.33 -11.54
CA LYS A 200 21.09 -15.17 -11.10
C LYS A 200 20.21 -13.97 -10.74
N GLU A 201 19.16 -13.71 -11.53
CA GLU A 201 18.21 -12.63 -11.25
C GLU A 201 17.54 -12.83 -9.89
N LYS A 202 17.03 -14.04 -9.63
CA LYS A 202 16.32 -14.35 -8.38
C LYS A 202 17.25 -14.33 -7.18
N LEU A 203 18.51 -14.75 -7.35
CA LEU A 203 19.53 -14.66 -6.32
C LEU A 203 19.75 -13.20 -5.92
N GLN A 204 19.92 -12.30 -6.90
CA GLN A 204 20.13 -10.88 -6.64
C GLN A 204 18.93 -10.22 -5.98
N GLU A 205 17.71 -10.50 -6.44
CA GLU A 205 16.48 -10.03 -5.81
C GLU A 205 16.39 -10.47 -4.34
N THR A 206 16.62 -11.76 -4.07
CA THR A 206 16.60 -12.32 -2.72
C THR A 206 17.69 -11.72 -1.83
N MET A 207 18.91 -11.52 -2.34
CA MET A 207 20.01 -10.91 -1.58
C MET A 207 19.71 -9.46 -1.21
N ILE A 208 19.16 -8.66 -2.13
CA ILE A 208 18.78 -7.27 -1.85
C ILE A 208 17.72 -7.23 -0.74
N LEU A 209 16.68 -8.05 -0.86
CA LEU A 209 15.62 -8.06 0.14
C LEU A 209 16.12 -8.63 1.47
N ALA A 210 17.02 -9.62 1.48
CA ALA A 210 17.62 -10.15 2.70
C ALA A 210 18.45 -9.10 3.45
N LEU A 211 19.28 -8.33 2.72
CA LEU A 211 20.06 -7.24 3.29
C LEU A 211 19.15 -6.16 3.88
N ALA A 212 18.12 -5.76 3.14
CA ALA A 212 17.15 -4.78 3.64
C ALA A 212 16.39 -5.30 4.88
N SER A 213 15.96 -6.56 4.86
CA SER A 213 15.33 -7.22 6.01
C SER A 213 16.23 -7.24 7.24
N LEU A 214 17.53 -7.48 7.07
CA LEU A 214 18.50 -7.43 8.16
C LEU A 214 18.59 -6.02 8.76
N VAL A 215 18.70 -4.98 7.92
CA VAL A 215 18.72 -3.59 8.39
C VAL A 215 17.43 -3.25 9.13
N GLN A 216 16.27 -3.60 8.57
CA GLN A 216 14.98 -3.34 9.22
C GLN A 216 14.86 -4.06 10.56
N PHE A 217 15.29 -5.32 10.63
CA PHE A 217 15.30 -6.08 11.87
C PHE A 217 16.17 -5.41 12.95
N LEU A 218 17.37 -4.96 12.59
CA LEU A 218 18.25 -4.22 13.51
C LEU A 218 17.60 -2.90 13.97
N CYS A 219 16.99 -2.13 13.07
CA CYS A 219 16.30 -0.89 13.44
C CYS A 219 15.11 -1.14 14.38
N VAL A 220 14.33 -2.19 14.13
CA VAL A 220 13.20 -2.56 15.01
C VAL A 220 13.69 -2.93 16.40
N ILE A 221 14.77 -3.72 16.51
CA ILE A 221 15.37 -4.07 17.80
C ILE A 221 15.89 -2.83 18.55
N VAL A 222 16.63 -1.96 17.86
CA VAL A 222 17.25 -0.78 18.47
C VAL A 222 16.21 0.24 18.93
N SER A 223 15.12 0.41 18.17
CA SER A 223 14.12 1.44 18.48
C SER A 223 13.29 1.17 19.73
N TYR A 224 12.97 -0.09 20.03
CA TYR A 224 12.07 -0.50 21.12
C TYR A 224 10.67 0.17 21.12
N GLU A 225 10.30 0.90 20.06
CA GLU A 225 9.06 1.69 19.98
C GLU A 225 7.80 0.85 19.66
N ARG A 226 7.96 -0.45 19.35
CA ARG A 226 6.89 -1.32 18.80
C ARG A 226 6.60 -2.57 19.64
N ASN A 227 6.42 -2.38 20.95
CA ASN A 227 5.92 -3.43 21.84
C ASN A 227 4.38 -3.48 21.77
N SER A 228 3.85 -4.69 21.63
CA SER A 228 2.44 -4.97 21.37
C SER A 228 2.10 -6.30 22.03
N ASP A 229 0.98 -6.37 22.74
CA ASP A 229 0.53 -7.65 23.25
C ASP A 229 0.02 -8.54 22.11
N LEU A 230 0.08 -9.86 22.33
CA LEU A 230 -0.41 -10.83 21.36
C LEU A 230 -1.91 -11.06 21.55
N TYR A 231 -2.72 -10.24 20.88
CA TYR A 231 -4.17 -10.39 20.88
C TYR A 231 -4.69 -11.41 19.85
N ILE A 232 -4.23 -12.66 19.96
CA ILE A 232 -4.50 -13.73 18.96
C ILE A 232 -6.00 -13.96 18.74
N GLY A 233 -6.83 -13.82 19.78
CA GLY A 233 -8.28 -14.01 19.69
C GLY A 233 -8.99 -13.02 18.75
N TYR A 234 -8.44 -11.82 18.52
CA TYR A 234 -9.01 -10.84 17.60
C TYR A 234 -8.57 -11.04 16.15
N LEU A 235 -7.47 -11.76 15.91
CA LEU A 235 -6.88 -11.87 14.58
C LEU A 235 -7.87 -12.43 13.54
N PRO A 236 -8.62 -13.53 13.78
CA PRO A 236 -9.58 -14.03 12.80
C PRO A 236 -10.69 -13.03 12.45
N TRP A 237 -11.14 -12.24 13.44
CA TRP A 237 -12.12 -11.17 13.23
C TRP A 237 -11.55 -10.05 12.37
N VAL A 238 -10.33 -9.62 12.66
CA VAL A 238 -9.67 -8.55 11.90
C VAL A 238 -9.39 -9.01 10.48
N LEU A 239 -8.88 -10.22 10.27
CA LEU A 239 -8.67 -10.76 8.92
C LEU A 239 -10.00 -10.87 8.16
N HIS A 240 -11.07 -11.33 8.81
CA HIS A 240 -12.38 -11.42 8.17
C HIS A 240 -12.92 -10.03 7.80
N ILE A 241 -12.89 -9.09 8.72
CA ILE A 241 -13.37 -7.71 8.49
C ILE A 241 -12.55 -7.04 7.39
N LYS A 242 -11.23 -7.07 7.49
CA LYS A 242 -10.34 -6.29 6.63
C LYS A 242 -10.12 -6.93 5.27
N LEU A 243 -10.04 -8.26 5.21
CA LEU A 243 -9.78 -8.94 3.96
C LEU A 243 -11.07 -9.32 3.24
N TRP A 244 -12.14 -9.70 3.93
CA TRP A 244 -13.39 -10.13 3.28
C TRP A 244 -14.47 -9.07 3.30
N LEU A 245 -14.87 -8.62 4.48
CA LEU A 245 -16.06 -7.79 4.62
C LEU A 245 -15.88 -6.44 3.95
N LEU A 246 -14.76 -5.77 4.21
CA LEU A 246 -14.47 -4.44 3.69
C LEU A 246 -14.35 -4.40 2.16
N PRO A 247 -13.55 -5.26 1.50
CA PRO A 247 -13.47 -5.24 0.03
C PRO A 247 -14.75 -5.73 -0.64
N SER A 248 -15.52 -6.63 -0.02
CA SER A 248 -16.76 -7.17 -0.61
C SER A 248 -17.95 -6.22 -0.47
N PHE A 249 -18.15 -5.63 0.70
CA PHE A 249 -19.40 -4.92 1.04
C PHE A 249 -19.18 -3.43 1.31
N GLY A 250 -17.93 -2.99 1.32
CA GLY A 250 -17.59 -1.60 1.50
C GLY A 250 -17.66 -1.15 2.95
N VAL A 251 -17.43 0.14 3.13
CA VAL A 251 -17.22 0.78 4.42
C VAL A 251 -18.45 0.70 5.34
N LEU A 252 -19.62 1.11 4.84
CA LEU A 252 -20.84 1.25 5.65
C LEU A 252 -21.27 -0.09 6.25
N SER A 253 -21.41 -1.12 5.40
CA SER A 253 -21.78 -2.47 5.85
C SER A 253 -20.75 -3.06 6.81
N THR A 254 -19.47 -2.78 6.57
CA THR A 254 -18.39 -3.20 7.46
C THR A 254 -18.52 -2.57 8.84
N ASP A 255 -18.84 -1.27 8.91
CA ASP A 255 -18.98 -0.56 10.19
C ASP A 255 -20.22 -1.02 10.96
N ILE A 256 -21.36 -1.24 10.30
CA ILE A 256 -22.58 -1.79 10.93
C ILE A 256 -22.29 -3.15 11.59
N ILE A 257 -21.68 -4.07 10.83
CA ILE A 257 -21.33 -5.40 11.35
C ILE A 257 -20.27 -5.29 12.45
N SER A 258 -19.30 -4.40 12.31
CA SER A 258 -18.27 -4.15 13.32
C SER A 258 -18.85 -3.65 14.65
N ILE A 259 -19.85 -2.76 14.59
CA ILE A 259 -20.58 -2.30 15.78
C ILE A 259 -21.30 -3.48 16.45
N MET A 260 -22.00 -4.32 15.68
CA MET A 260 -22.66 -5.51 16.23
C MET A 260 -21.67 -6.47 16.90
N ILE A 261 -20.52 -6.73 16.26
CA ILE A 261 -19.46 -7.59 16.82
C ILE A 261 -18.98 -7.05 18.17
N LYS A 262 -18.78 -5.73 18.28
CA LYS A 262 -18.32 -5.07 19.50
C LYS A 262 -19.38 -5.08 20.60
N LEU A 263 -20.61 -4.70 20.28
CA LEU A 263 -21.71 -4.63 21.24
C LEU A 263 -22.04 -6.01 21.81
N CYS A 264 -22.12 -7.03 20.95
CA CYS A 264 -22.40 -8.41 21.37
C CYS A 264 -21.14 -9.16 21.83
N GLN A 265 -19.97 -8.52 21.82
CA GLN A 265 -18.67 -9.10 22.19
C GLN A 265 -18.40 -10.44 21.50
N LEU A 266 -18.77 -10.56 20.23
CA LEU A 266 -18.75 -11.84 19.50
C LEU A 266 -17.34 -12.47 19.42
N TYR A 267 -16.32 -11.63 19.54
CA TYR A 267 -14.91 -12.03 19.61
C TYR A 267 -14.54 -12.85 20.84
N LYS A 268 -15.40 -12.92 21.86
CA LYS A 268 -15.18 -13.77 23.04
C LYS A 268 -15.58 -15.23 22.80
N TYR A 269 -16.29 -15.54 21.72
CA TYR A 269 -16.74 -16.91 21.43
C TYR A 269 -15.73 -17.63 20.52
N PRO A 270 -14.99 -18.63 21.02
CA PRO A 270 -13.88 -19.26 20.28
C PRO A 270 -14.35 -20.03 19.05
N LEU A 271 -15.49 -20.73 19.13
CA LEU A 271 -16.04 -21.47 17.99
C LEU A 271 -16.36 -20.53 16.82
N LEU A 272 -17.04 -19.41 17.09
CA LEU A 272 -17.37 -18.40 16.08
C LEU A 272 -16.09 -17.80 15.48
N THR A 273 -15.09 -17.53 16.32
CA THR A 273 -13.79 -17.01 15.91
C THR A 273 -13.06 -17.98 14.95
N MET A 274 -13.11 -19.29 15.22
CA MET A 274 -12.53 -20.31 14.34
C MET A 274 -13.28 -20.43 13.01
N LEU A 275 -14.61 -20.30 13.01
CA LEU A 275 -15.41 -20.35 11.78
C LEU A 275 -15.05 -19.23 10.79
N LEU A 276 -14.56 -18.09 11.25
CA LEU A 276 -14.10 -16.98 10.38
C LEU A 276 -12.83 -17.29 9.58
N LEU A 277 -12.08 -18.33 9.95
CA LEU A 277 -10.92 -18.79 9.20
C LEU A 277 -11.31 -19.70 8.03
N VAL A 278 -12.50 -20.29 8.04
CA VAL A 278 -12.96 -21.24 7.00
C VAL A 278 -12.87 -20.66 5.58
N PRO A 279 -13.33 -19.42 5.29
CA PRO A 279 -13.18 -18.85 3.94
C PRO A 279 -11.72 -18.74 3.48
N HIS A 280 -10.79 -18.45 4.39
CA HIS A 280 -9.37 -18.36 4.08
C HIS A 280 -8.77 -19.73 3.76
N VAL A 281 -9.13 -20.75 4.53
CA VAL A 281 -8.68 -22.13 4.33
C VAL A 281 -9.23 -22.68 3.00
N LEU A 282 -10.53 -22.51 2.73
CA LEU A 282 -11.16 -22.99 1.49
C LEU A 282 -10.55 -22.35 0.24
N ILE A 283 -10.33 -21.02 0.26
CA ILE A 283 -9.65 -20.33 -0.85
C ILE A 283 -8.19 -20.78 -0.94
N GLY A 284 -7.47 -20.92 0.17
CA GLY A 284 -6.09 -21.38 0.17
C GLY A 284 -5.94 -22.77 -0.44
N ILE A 285 -6.79 -23.72 -0.04
CA ILE A 285 -6.85 -25.07 -0.62
C ILE A 285 -7.22 -24.99 -2.11
N GLY A 286 -8.22 -24.20 -2.48
CA GLY A 286 -8.60 -24.01 -3.89
C GLY A 286 -7.45 -23.46 -4.75
N LEU A 287 -6.73 -22.44 -4.26
CA LEU A 287 -5.56 -21.88 -4.95
C LEU A 287 -4.42 -22.89 -5.02
N PHE A 288 -4.21 -23.72 -3.99
CA PHE A 288 -3.20 -24.77 -4.02
C PHE A 288 -3.54 -25.89 -5.03
N CYS A 289 -4.81 -26.29 -5.10
CA CYS A 289 -5.29 -27.37 -5.97
C CYS A 289 -5.45 -26.94 -7.44
N TYR A 290 -5.88 -25.69 -7.67
CA TYR A 290 -6.29 -25.20 -8.99
C TYR A 290 -5.52 -23.96 -9.48
N GLY A 291 -4.90 -23.20 -8.57
CA GLY A 291 -4.15 -21.99 -8.90
C GLY A 291 -2.75 -22.27 -9.44
N ASP A 292 -2.09 -21.19 -9.88
CA ASP A 292 -0.65 -21.21 -10.13
C ASP A 292 0.11 -20.89 -8.84
N ARG A 293 1.37 -21.32 -8.76
CA ARG A 293 2.26 -21.08 -7.61
C ARG A 293 2.33 -19.60 -7.23
N ARG A 294 2.34 -18.72 -8.24
CA ARG A 294 2.29 -17.26 -8.09
C ARG A 294 1.07 -16.80 -7.28
N ALA A 295 -0.10 -17.39 -7.54
CA ALA A 295 -1.32 -17.08 -6.80
C ALA A 295 -1.22 -17.51 -5.34
N CYS A 296 -0.66 -18.70 -5.06
CA CYS A 296 -0.42 -19.14 -3.69
C CYS A 296 0.52 -18.19 -2.93
N TYR A 297 1.60 -17.72 -3.56
CA TYR A 297 2.51 -16.75 -2.94
C TYR A 297 1.81 -15.46 -2.57
N LEU A 298 1.06 -14.87 -3.51
CA LEU A 298 0.34 -13.63 -3.25
C LEU A 298 -0.72 -13.78 -2.15
N PHE A 299 -1.45 -14.90 -2.13
CA PHE A 299 -2.45 -15.18 -1.10
C PHE A 299 -1.82 -15.35 0.28
N LEU A 300 -0.77 -16.16 0.40
CA LEU A 300 -0.06 -16.36 1.67
C LEU A 300 0.63 -15.07 2.14
N ALA A 301 1.24 -14.31 1.22
CA ALA A 301 1.81 -13.01 1.52
C ALA A 301 0.76 -12.04 2.06
N SER A 302 -0.44 -12.01 1.46
CA SER A 302 -1.56 -11.22 1.98
C SER A 302 -1.91 -11.58 3.41
N LEU A 303 -1.98 -12.87 3.76
CA LEU A 303 -2.32 -13.31 5.12
C LEU A 303 -1.22 -12.95 6.11
N ILE A 304 0.04 -13.20 5.77
CA ILE A 304 1.19 -12.90 6.63
C ILE A 304 1.28 -11.40 6.88
N ILE A 305 1.24 -10.58 5.82
CA ILE A 305 1.33 -9.13 5.95
C ILE A 305 0.15 -8.59 6.77
N ALA A 306 -1.08 -9.03 6.51
CA ALA A 306 -2.24 -8.58 7.28
C ALA A 306 -2.12 -8.95 8.77
N SER A 307 -1.62 -10.15 9.06
CA SER A 307 -1.43 -10.62 10.45
C SER A 307 -0.33 -9.85 11.17
N VAL A 308 0.84 -9.68 10.55
CA VAL A 308 1.94 -8.90 11.12
C VAL A 308 1.52 -7.45 11.31
N SER A 309 0.81 -6.87 10.33
CA SER A 309 0.36 -5.48 10.44
C SER A 309 -0.68 -5.31 11.53
N PHE A 310 -1.55 -6.29 11.78
CA PHE A 310 -2.43 -6.26 12.95
C PHE A 310 -1.63 -6.24 14.26
N PHE A 311 -0.64 -7.13 14.42
CA PHE A 311 0.14 -7.20 15.66
C PHE A 311 1.12 -6.04 15.84
N LYS A 312 1.54 -5.35 14.78
CA LYS A 312 2.57 -4.30 14.85
C LYS A 312 2.07 -2.90 14.47
N ALA A 313 0.78 -2.75 14.20
CA ALA A 313 0.14 -1.45 14.01
C ALA A 313 0.31 -0.56 15.24
N VAL A 314 0.27 0.77 15.05
CA VAL A 314 0.27 1.75 16.16
C VAL A 314 -0.90 1.47 17.11
N GLU A 315 -2.06 1.18 16.54
CA GLU A 315 -3.31 0.91 17.24
C GLU A 315 -3.26 -0.37 18.08
N SER A 316 -2.32 -1.28 17.80
CA SER A 316 -2.15 -2.53 18.53
C SER A 316 -1.33 -2.40 19.82
N GLN A 317 -0.70 -1.25 20.03
CA GLN A 317 0.09 -0.97 21.24
C GLN A 317 -0.78 -0.58 22.44
N ASN A 318 -2.05 -0.31 22.21
CA ASN A 318 -2.99 0.09 23.24
C ASN A 318 -4.18 -0.87 23.23
N SER A 319 -4.43 -1.51 24.38
CA SER A 319 -5.51 -2.49 24.57
C SER A 319 -6.90 -1.94 24.26
N TYR A 320 -7.11 -0.63 24.36
CA TYR A 320 -8.35 0.04 23.98
C TYR A 320 -8.45 0.24 22.46
N LEU A 321 -7.34 0.58 21.80
CA LEU A 321 -7.31 0.87 20.37
C LEU A 321 -7.24 -0.38 19.50
N ILE A 322 -6.89 -1.55 20.04
CA ILE A 322 -6.84 -2.81 19.27
C ILE A 322 -8.18 -3.13 18.58
N LEU A 323 -9.30 -2.84 19.25
CA LEU A 323 -10.65 -3.05 18.73
C LEU A 323 -10.97 -2.09 17.58
N SER A 324 -10.21 -1.02 17.37
CA SER A 324 -10.36 -0.18 16.17
C SER A 324 -10.10 -0.97 14.89
N HIS A 325 -9.26 -2.01 14.90
CA HIS A 325 -9.08 -2.89 13.76
C HIS A 325 -10.33 -3.68 13.38
N ILE A 326 -11.27 -3.86 14.32
CA ILE A 326 -12.63 -4.35 14.07
C ILE A 326 -13.51 -3.14 13.69
N SER A 327 -13.14 -2.44 12.62
CA SER A 327 -13.92 -1.38 11.97
C SER A 327 -13.41 -1.21 10.55
N SER A 328 -14.10 -0.45 9.70
CA SER A 328 -13.61 -0.15 8.36
C SER A 328 -12.31 0.65 8.39
N LEU A 329 -12.22 1.67 9.27
CA LEU A 329 -11.15 2.67 9.26
C LEU A 329 -9.95 2.35 10.15
N GLY A 330 -10.12 1.69 11.29
CA GLY A 330 -9.01 1.52 12.24
C GLY A 330 -7.87 0.71 11.64
N GLY A 331 -6.68 1.30 11.57
CA GLY A 331 -5.51 0.75 10.88
C GLY A 331 -5.74 0.40 9.41
N ALA A 332 -6.68 1.04 8.72
CA ALA A 332 -7.07 0.66 7.35
C ALA A 332 -5.88 0.63 6.39
N ARG A 333 -4.99 1.62 6.43
CA ARG A 333 -3.77 1.70 5.60
C ARG A 333 -2.96 0.39 5.52
N TYR A 334 -2.90 -0.36 6.62
CA TYR A 334 -2.14 -1.61 6.72
C TYR A 334 -2.69 -2.76 5.86
N TYR A 335 -3.95 -2.68 5.43
CA TYR A 335 -4.64 -3.76 4.72
C TYR A 335 -4.78 -3.51 3.22
N TYR A 336 -4.35 -2.34 2.72
CA TYR A 336 -4.37 -2.03 1.29
C TYR A 336 -3.56 -3.05 0.47
N ALA A 337 -2.26 -3.17 0.75
CA ALA A 337 -1.38 -4.07 0.01
C ALA A 337 -1.82 -5.55 0.11
N PRO A 338 -2.15 -6.10 1.30
CA PRO A 338 -2.79 -7.42 1.42
C PRO A 338 -4.00 -7.61 0.52
N ASN A 339 -4.95 -6.67 0.52
CA ASN A 339 -6.16 -6.81 -0.26
C ASN A 339 -5.89 -6.83 -1.76
N VAL A 340 -4.99 -5.97 -2.25
CA VAL A 340 -4.59 -6.00 -3.67
C VAL A 340 -3.86 -7.31 -4.01
N MET A 341 -2.94 -7.78 -3.15
CA MET A 341 -2.27 -9.07 -3.35
C MET A 341 -3.25 -10.24 -3.39
N LYS A 342 -4.24 -10.26 -2.48
CA LYS A 342 -5.30 -11.28 -2.47
C LYS A 342 -6.15 -11.21 -3.75
N ALA A 343 -6.55 -10.02 -4.17
CA ALA A 343 -7.33 -9.85 -5.39
C ALA A 343 -6.55 -10.31 -6.63
N LEU A 344 -5.25 -9.98 -6.70
CA LEU A 344 -4.35 -10.48 -7.74
C LEU A 344 -4.21 -12.01 -7.68
N ALA A 345 -4.10 -12.61 -6.50
CA ALA A 345 -4.05 -14.07 -6.34
C ALA A 345 -5.29 -14.76 -6.91
N LEU A 346 -6.48 -14.20 -6.64
CA LEU A 346 -7.75 -14.72 -7.15
C LEU A 346 -7.90 -14.49 -8.67
N PHE A 347 -7.31 -13.41 -9.19
CA PHE A 347 -7.36 -13.05 -10.61
C PHE A 347 -6.38 -13.84 -11.50
N LEU A 348 -5.22 -14.24 -10.96
CA LEU A 348 -4.19 -14.93 -11.73
C LEU A 348 -4.74 -16.23 -12.36
N PRO A 349 -4.25 -16.60 -13.56
CA PRO A 349 -4.77 -17.75 -14.29
C PRO A 349 -4.62 -19.03 -13.46
N GLN A 350 -5.74 -19.72 -13.29
CA GLN A 350 -5.79 -21.03 -12.67
C GLN A 350 -5.34 -22.08 -13.68
N ARG A 351 -4.51 -23.03 -13.27
CA ARG A 351 -4.01 -24.09 -14.17
C ARG A 351 -5.18 -24.95 -14.64
N ASN A 352 -5.23 -25.26 -15.94
CA ASN A 352 -6.19 -26.24 -16.47
C ASN A 352 -5.86 -27.68 -16.04
N LEU A 353 -4.68 -27.90 -15.43
CA LEU A 353 -4.33 -29.16 -14.77
C LEU A 353 -4.78 -29.13 -13.31
N ALA A 354 -6.06 -29.40 -13.07
CA ALA A 354 -6.50 -29.73 -11.72
C ALA A 354 -5.83 -31.05 -11.32
N ARG A 355 -4.95 -31.01 -10.30
CA ARG A 355 -4.23 -32.20 -9.83
C ARG A 355 -5.14 -33.23 -9.14
N VAL A 356 -6.32 -32.81 -8.68
CA VAL A 356 -7.14 -33.63 -7.76
C VAL A 356 -8.61 -33.73 -8.21
N LEU A 357 -9.26 -32.64 -8.65
CA LEU A 357 -10.69 -32.66 -9.02
C LEU A 357 -11.03 -31.70 -10.20
N PRO A 358 -10.85 -32.11 -11.47
CA PRO A 358 -11.04 -31.24 -12.64
C PRO A 358 -12.44 -30.64 -12.78
N GLN A 359 -13.48 -31.35 -12.35
CA GLN A 359 -14.88 -30.88 -12.43
C GLN A 359 -15.16 -29.61 -11.61
N TYR A 360 -14.41 -29.35 -10.54
CA TYR A 360 -14.60 -28.17 -9.69
C TYR A 360 -13.72 -26.98 -10.07
N ALA A 361 -12.75 -27.16 -10.97
CA ALA A 361 -11.83 -26.08 -11.36
C ALA A 361 -12.56 -24.90 -12.00
N GLN A 362 -13.56 -25.16 -12.85
CA GLN A 362 -14.36 -24.10 -13.47
C GLN A 362 -15.24 -23.36 -12.44
N HIS A 363 -15.83 -24.09 -11.49
CA HIS A 363 -16.62 -23.52 -10.40
C HIS A 363 -15.77 -22.63 -9.49
N PHE A 364 -14.57 -23.10 -9.12
CA PHE A 364 -13.62 -22.33 -8.34
C PHE A 364 -13.14 -21.08 -9.09
N ARG A 365 -12.89 -21.17 -10.40
CA ARG A 365 -12.57 -20.02 -11.25
C ARG A 365 -13.70 -19.01 -11.29
N ALA A 366 -14.95 -19.47 -11.47
CA ALA A 366 -16.11 -18.60 -11.45
C ALA A 366 -16.26 -17.89 -10.10
N LEU A 367 -16.10 -18.61 -8.99
CA LEU A 367 -16.11 -18.03 -7.64
C LEU A 367 -15.04 -16.93 -7.48
N CYS A 368 -13.79 -17.21 -7.89
CA CYS A 368 -12.71 -16.23 -7.81
C CYS A 368 -13.01 -14.97 -8.65
N ASN A 369 -13.53 -15.15 -9.88
CA ASN A 369 -13.93 -14.04 -10.73
C ASN A 369 -15.05 -13.21 -10.10
N VAL A 370 -16.06 -13.85 -9.50
CA VAL A 370 -17.15 -13.15 -8.80
C VAL A 370 -16.61 -12.32 -7.64
N ILE A 371 -15.70 -12.88 -6.83
CA ILE A 371 -15.08 -12.15 -5.71
C ILE A 371 -14.26 -10.96 -6.22
N VAL A 372 -13.44 -11.15 -7.26
CA VAL A 372 -12.64 -10.07 -7.86
C VAL A 372 -13.55 -8.96 -8.42
N MET A 373 -14.61 -9.33 -9.13
CA MET A 373 -15.58 -8.37 -9.65
C MET A 373 -16.29 -7.62 -8.52
N LEU A 374 -16.66 -8.30 -7.44
CA LEU A 374 -17.25 -7.67 -6.27
C LEU A 374 -16.29 -6.64 -5.66
N PHE A 375 -15.01 -6.98 -5.50
CA PHE A 375 -14.01 -6.03 -4.97
C PHE A 375 -13.86 -4.79 -5.85
N ILE A 376 -13.83 -4.97 -7.17
CA ILE A 376 -13.74 -3.87 -8.12
C ILE A 376 -15.00 -3.00 -8.07
N LEU A 377 -16.19 -3.60 -8.07
CA LEU A 377 -17.46 -2.86 -8.07
C LEU A 377 -17.66 -2.09 -6.76
N THR A 378 -17.47 -2.75 -5.62
CA THR A 378 -17.56 -2.11 -4.30
C THR A 378 -16.54 -0.98 -4.16
N GLY A 379 -15.31 -1.22 -4.60
CA GLY A 379 -14.24 -0.23 -4.62
C GLY A 379 -14.49 0.94 -5.57
N ALA A 380 -15.08 0.70 -6.75
CA ALA A 380 -15.42 1.73 -7.72
C ALA A 380 -16.58 2.60 -7.24
N CYS A 381 -17.61 1.98 -6.65
CA CYS A 381 -18.68 2.71 -5.97
C CYS A 381 -18.11 3.60 -4.86
N ASP A 382 -17.28 3.04 -3.99
CA ASP A 382 -16.62 3.81 -2.94
C ASP A 382 -15.77 4.94 -3.52
N PHE A 383 -14.96 4.69 -4.56
CA PHE A 383 -14.14 5.69 -5.25
C PHE A 383 -14.97 6.88 -5.74
N LEU A 384 -16.14 6.64 -6.32
CA LEU A 384 -17.04 7.68 -6.83
C LEU A 384 -17.73 8.49 -5.72
N PHE A 385 -18.02 7.87 -4.58
CA PHE A 385 -18.74 8.51 -3.47
C PHE A 385 -17.83 8.95 -2.30
N THR A 386 -16.53 8.65 -2.36
CA THR A 386 -15.55 8.87 -1.28
C THR A 386 -15.55 10.30 -0.77
N HIS A 387 -15.59 11.31 -1.66
CA HIS A 387 -15.50 12.73 -1.26
C HIS A 387 -16.60 13.13 -0.27
N LYS A 388 -17.79 12.56 -0.41
CA LYS A 388 -18.93 12.86 0.48
C LYS A 388 -18.84 12.16 1.83
N SER A 389 -18.25 10.96 1.87
CA SER A 389 -18.22 10.13 3.07
C SER A 389 -16.92 10.24 3.88
N ARG A 390 -15.86 10.81 3.29
CA ARG A 390 -14.49 10.81 3.85
C ARG A 390 -13.76 12.15 3.68
N MET A 391 -14.44 13.25 4.02
CA MET A 391 -13.90 14.61 3.94
C MET A 391 -12.49 14.73 4.53
N ASN A 392 -12.21 14.19 5.72
CA ASN A 392 -10.89 14.30 6.36
C ASN A 392 -9.71 13.72 5.54
N CYS A 393 -9.97 12.84 4.56
CA CYS A 393 -8.93 12.28 3.69
C CYS A 393 -8.72 13.10 2.40
N PHE A 394 -9.66 13.97 2.02
CA PHE A 394 -9.68 14.69 0.74
C PHE A 394 -9.89 16.21 0.86
N GLU A 395 -10.16 16.67 2.07
CA GLU A 395 -10.30 18.06 2.49
C GLU A 395 -9.49 18.30 3.78
N GLY A 396 -8.96 19.51 3.91
CA GLY A 396 -8.11 19.89 5.03
C GLY A 396 -7.56 21.30 4.84
N PRO A 397 -6.70 21.77 5.77
CA PRO A 397 -6.18 23.13 5.76
C PRO A 397 -5.37 23.43 4.49
N SER A 398 -5.47 24.66 3.99
CA SER A 398 -4.68 25.13 2.85
C SER A 398 -3.24 25.36 3.29
N TRP A 399 -2.30 24.55 2.79
CA TRP A 399 -0.89 24.67 3.12
C TRP A 399 -0.33 26.09 2.88
N GLN A 400 -0.68 26.69 1.74
CA GLN A 400 -0.21 28.03 1.40
C GLN A 400 -0.71 29.08 2.39
N THR A 401 -1.97 28.97 2.82
CA THR A 401 -2.56 29.88 3.81
C THR A 401 -1.92 29.70 5.17
N GLU A 402 -1.73 28.46 5.61
CA GLU A 402 -1.11 28.15 6.91
C GLU A 402 0.36 28.61 6.97
N VAL A 403 1.14 28.38 5.91
CA VAL A 403 2.52 28.86 5.82
C VAL A 403 2.57 30.38 5.82
N LYS A 404 1.67 31.06 5.09
CA LYS A 404 1.59 32.52 5.09
C LYS A 404 1.28 33.07 6.47
N ASN A 405 0.29 32.50 7.16
CA ASN A 405 -0.08 32.91 8.51
C ASN A 405 1.08 32.73 9.49
N TRP A 406 1.84 31.64 9.38
CA TRP A 406 3.05 31.41 10.18
C TRP A 406 4.17 32.41 9.87
N GLN A 407 4.44 32.67 8.59
CA GLN A 407 5.46 33.65 8.16
C GLN A 407 5.13 35.08 8.60
N GLU A 408 3.85 35.45 8.64
CA GLU A 408 3.36 36.75 9.10
C GLU A 408 3.24 36.85 10.64
N GLY A 409 3.63 35.81 11.39
CA GLY A 409 3.53 35.78 12.86
C GLY A 409 2.09 35.75 13.40
N LYS A 410 1.11 35.39 12.56
CA LYS A 410 -0.31 35.27 12.96
C LYS A 410 -0.62 33.97 13.68
N SER A 411 0.26 32.97 13.56
CA SER A 411 0.13 31.67 14.23
C SER A 411 1.50 31.04 14.45
N ASP A 412 1.72 30.46 15.63
CA ASP A 412 2.93 29.67 15.95
C ASP A 412 2.85 28.22 15.43
N ARG A 413 1.69 27.84 14.87
CA ARG A 413 1.40 26.49 14.37
C ARG A 413 0.90 26.54 12.94
N ILE A 414 1.28 25.53 12.17
CA ILE A 414 0.81 25.28 10.81
C ILE A 414 -0.06 24.03 10.87
N ASN A 415 -1.36 24.15 10.58
CA ASN A 415 -2.24 23.00 10.54
C ASN A 415 -1.94 22.15 9.31
N ILE A 416 -1.92 20.83 9.48
CA ILE A 416 -1.66 19.86 8.41
C ILE A 416 -2.81 18.86 8.32
N TRP A 417 -2.74 17.95 7.35
CA TRP A 417 -3.79 16.97 7.09
C TRP A 417 -3.53 15.67 7.85
N PRO A 418 -4.55 14.90 8.24
CA PRO A 418 -5.91 15.35 8.47
C PRO A 418 -5.98 16.23 9.74
N VAL A 419 -7.09 16.92 9.99
CA VAL A 419 -7.33 17.56 11.30
C VAL A 419 -7.40 16.46 12.38
N PRO A 420 -6.85 16.64 13.59
CA PRO A 420 -6.28 17.87 14.19
C PRO A 420 -4.75 17.98 14.14
N TRP A 421 -4.08 17.36 13.16
CA TRP A 421 -2.62 17.40 13.08
C TRP A 421 -2.11 18.81 12.80
N SER A 422 -1.03 19.20 13.48
CA SER A 422 -0.36 20.48 13.29
C SER A 422 1.13 20.35 13.53
N ILE A 423 1.91 21.32 13.05
CA ILE A 423 3.37 21.37 13.20
C ILE A 423 3.82 22.74 13.67
N THR A 424 4.99 22.77 14.33
CA THR A 424 5.71 23.99 14.67
C THR A 424 7.11 23.91 14.07
N LEU A 425 7.48 24.92 13.29
CA LEU A 425 8.78 25.03 12.65
C LEU A 425 9.59 26.10 13.36
N THR A 426 10.91 25.90 13.48
CA THR A 426 11.79 26.98 13.95
C THR A 426 11.90 28.02 12.83
N PRO A 427 11.75 29.32 13.12
CA PRO A 427 11.97 30.36 12.12
C PRO A 427 13.39 30.21 11.58
N THR A 428 13.52 30.02 10.27
CA THR A 428 14.84 30.09 9.65
C THR A 428 15.25 31.56 9.63
N ASN A 429 16.41 31.91 10.21
CA ASN A 429 17.03 33.25 10.16
C ASN A 429 17.40 33.72 8.72
N ARG A 430 16.73 33.22 7.68
CA ARG A 430 17.07 33.49 6.27
C ARG A 430 16.63 34.87 5.77
N ASN A 431 15.96 35.68 6.60
CA ASN A 431 15.57 37.06 6.24
C ASN A 431 16.52 38.15 6.78
N GLN A 432 17.68 37.80 7.36
CA GLN A 432 18.68 38.81 7.74
C GLN A 432 19.64 39.23 6.60
N ASN A 433 19.60 38.58 5.42
CA ASN A 433 20.52 38.88 4.31
C ASN A 433 19.87 39.65 3.14
N THR A 434 18.73 40.31 3.34
CA THR A 434 18.09 41.18 2.34
C THR A 434 17.91 42.63 2.80
N LEU A 435 18.62 43.03 3.86
CA LEU A 435 18.73 44.41 4.33
C LEU A 435 20.20 44.72 4.64
N GLU A 436 21.06 44.62 3.63
CA GLU A 436 22.32 45.37 3.54
C GLU A 436 22.46 45.94 2.13
#